data_AF-X8AHR7-F1
#
_entry.id   AF-X8AHR7-F1
#
_cell.length_a   1.000
_cell.length_b   1.000
_cell.length_c   1.000
_cell.angle_alpha   90.00
_cell.angle_beta   90.00
_cell.angle_gamma   90.00
#
_symmetry.space_group_name_H-M   'P 1'
#
loop_
_entity.id
_entity.type
_entity.pdbx_description
1 polymer ?
#
loop_
_entity_poly.entity_id
_entity_poly.type
_entity_poly.pdbx_seq_one_letter_code
_entity_poly.pdbx_strand_id
1 'polypeptide(L)'
;MTALLASEHAVANRAELSQIYHDFRQVNADFKALVTEWQIRDGQPNSHDDPNYDAAVLTRLDRTHERVLPIIGAAAAQVPRLSAYGDKLSMALEMVHAGKTEWFTRPTIDSYHTVWFELHEELILATGLTREGEAEVDHSH
;
A
#
# COMPACT_ATOMS: atom_id res chain seq x y z
N MET A 1 15.03 29.07 22.65
CA MET A 1 14.81 29.12 21.18
C MET A 1 14.84 27.70 20.62
N THR A 2 14.03 26.80 21.17
CA THR A 2 14.12 25.34 20.94
C THR A 2 12.75 24.70 20.82
N ALA A 3 11.75 25.19 21.58
CA ALA A 3 10.38 24.72 21.48
C ALA A 3 9.69 25.12 20.16
N LEU A 4 9.92 26.35 19.66
CA LEU A 4 9.31 26.83 18.41
C LEU A 4 9.79 26.03 17.20
N LEU A 5 11.11 25.85 17.05
CA LEU A 5 11.71 25.03 15.99
C LEU A 5 11.25 23.57 16.06
N ALA A 6 11.14 22.99 17.25
CA ALA A 6 10.63 21.62 17.42
C ALA A 6 9.15 21.50 17.03
N SER A 7 8.32 22.49 17.39
CA SER A 7 6.91 22.53 16.98
C SER A 7 6.73 22.78 15.49
N GLU A 8 7.51 23.69 14.90
CA GLU A 8 7.50 23.99 13.46
C GLU A 8 7.94 22.76 12.66
N HIS A 9 8.99 22.05 13.10
CA HIS A 9 9.45 20.81 12.49
C HIS A 9 8.42 19.68 12.64
N ALA A 10 7.76 19.56 13.80
CA ALA A 10 6.69 18.58 14.00
C ALA A 10 5.46 18.86 13.13
N VAL A 11 5.10 20.14 12.94
CA VAL A 11 4.01 20.55 12.05
C VAL A 11 4.39 20.31 10.59
N ALA A 12 5.61 20.67 10.18
CA ALA A 12 6.12 20.42 8.83
C ALA A 12 6.14 18.91 8.51
N ASN A 13 6.62 18.08 9.44
CA ASN A 13 6.61 16.62 9.29
C ASN A 13 5.18 16.08 9.16
N ARG A 14 4.21 16.60 9.93
CA ARG A 14 2.81 16.19 9.80
C ARG A 14 2.21 16.59 8.45
N ALA A 15 2.50 17.79 7.95
CA ALA A 15 2.03 18.24 6.64
C ALA A 15 2.63 17.35 5.52
N GLU A 16 3.92 17.04 5.61
CA GLU A 16 4.60 16.14 4.68
C GLU A 16 3.98 14.73 4.70
N LEU A 17 3.80 14.16 5.89
CA LEU A 17 3.17 12.84 6.05
C LEU A 17 1.73 12.83 5.52
N SER A 18 0.96 13.89 5.71
CA SER A 18 -0.38 14.02 5.13
C SER A 18 -0.37 14.04 3.61
N GLN A 19 0.62 14.70 3.00
CA GLN A 19 0.77 14.71 1.53
C GLN A 19 1.19 13.33 1.00
N ILE A 20 2.18 12.70 1.64
CA ILE A 20 2.60 11.31 1.35
C ILE A 20 1.40 10.37 1.43
N TYR A 21 0.57 10.52 2.47
CA TYR A 21 -0.62 9.72 2.65
C TYR A 21 -1.67 9.98 1.58
N HIS A 22 -1.89 11.24 1.22
CA HIS A 22 -2.77 11.61 0.11
C HIS A 22 -2.36 10.92 -1.20
N ASP A 23 -1.07 10.92 -1.52
CA ASP A 23 -0.54 10.28 -2.73
C ASP A 23 -0.66 8.76 -2.65
N PHE A 24 -0.42 8.17 -1.47
CA PHE A 24 -0.65 6.75 -1.21
C PHE A 24 -2.10 6.35 -1.48
N ARG A 25 -3.10 7.15 -1.07
CA ARG A 25 -4.51 6.81 -1.26
C ARG A 25 -4.90 6.61 -2.72
N GLN A 26 -4.29 7.36 -3.64
CA GLN A 26 -4.54 7.18 -5.08
C GLN A 26 -4.06 5.81 -5.55
N VAL A 27 -2.87 5.39 -5.13
CA VAL A 27 -2.33 4.06 -5.45
C VAL A 27 -3.09 2.96 -4.71
N ASN A 28 -3.57 3.23 -3.50
CA ASN A 28 -4.39 2.30 -2.71
C ASN A 28 -5.72 1.97 -3.39
N ALA A 29 -6.37 2.96 -4.01
CA ALA A 29 -7.60 2.74 -4.77
C ALA A 29 -7.36 1.78 -5.94
N ASP A 30 -6.28 1.99 -6.70
CA ASP A 30 -5.89 1.11 -7.80
C ASP A 30 -5.55 -0.31 -7.29
N PHE A 31 -4.85 -0.42 -6.16
CA PHE A 31 -4.52 -1.70 -5.55
C PHE A 31 -5.76 -2.47 -5.08
N LYS A 32 -6.74 -1.80 -4.44
CA LYS A 32 -8.02 -2.42 -4.05
C LYS A 32 -8.77 -2.99 -5.26
N ALA A 33 -8.79 -2.25 -6.38
CA ALA A 33 -9.37 -2.74 -7.62
C ALA A 33 -8.63 -3.98 -8.14
N LEU A 34 -7.30 -3.97 -8.13
CA LEU A 34 -6.50 -5.13 -8.56
C LEU A 34 -6.73 -6.38 -7.71
N VAL A 35 -6.81 -6.23 -6.38
CA VAL A 35 -7.12 -7.35 -5.48
C VAL A 35 -8.52 -7.90 -5.77
N THR A 36 -9.48 -7.02 -6.04
CA THR A 36 -10.85 -7.41 -6.40
C THR A 36 -10.86 -8.20 -7.70
N GLU A 37 -10.20 -7.72 -8.75
CA GLU A 37 -10.08 -8.42 -10.03
C GLU A 37 -9.33 -9.75 -9.90
N TRP A 38 -8.30 -9.80 -9.06
CA TRP A 38 -7.56 -11.03 -8.80
C TRP A 38 -8.45 -12.10 -8.16
N GLN A 39 -9.30 -11.69 -7.21
CA GLN A 39 -10.16 -12.60 -6.44
C GLN A 39 -11.50 -12.92 -7.10
N ILE A 40 -12.06 -11.99 -7.89
CA ILE A 40 -13.42 -12.07 -8.45
C ILE A 40 -13.38 -11.82 -9.96
N ARG A 41 -13.93 -12.78 -10.71
CA ARG A 41 -14.12 -12.71 -12.16
C ARG A 41 -15.57 -13.02 -12.50
N ASP A 42 -16.21 -12.17 -13.30
CA ASP A 42 -17.62 -12.31 -13.71
C ASP A 42 -18.59 -12.53 -12.53
N GLY A 43 -18.30 -11.90 -11.39
CA GLY A 43 -19.12 -12.00 -10.17
C GLY A 43 -18.96 -13.29 -9.37
N GLN A 44 -18.00 -14.15 -9.73
CA GLN A 44 -17.66 -15.38 -9.02
C GLN A 44 -16.19 -15.36 -8.58
N PRO A 45 -15.79 -16.20 -7.59
CA PRO A 45 -14.36 -16.39 -7.29
C PRO A 45 -13.57 -16.74 -8.56
N ASN A 46 -12.47 -16.04 -8.80
CA ASN A 46 -11.59 -16.31 -9.94
C ASN A 46 -11.00 -17.71 -9.81
N SER A 47 -11.25 -18.57 -10.80
CA SER A 47 -10.74 -19.95 -10.86
C SER A 47 -9.26 -20.02 -11.25
N HIS A 48 -8.66 -18.92 -11.70
CA HIS A 48 -7.27 -18.86 -12.20
C HIS A 48 -7.00 -19.87 -13.34
N ASP A 49 -8.00 -20.12 -14.19
CA ASP A 49 -7.93 -21.00 -15.36
C ASP A 49 -7.53 -20.28 -16.66
N ASP A 50 -7.52 -18.95 -16.65
CA ASP A 50 -7.12 -18.09 -17.76
C ASP A 50 -5.78 -17.42 -17.43
N PRO A 51 -4.65 -18.00 -17.88
CA PRO A 51 -3.33 -17.45 -17.56
C PRO A 51 -3.09 -16.08 -18.20
N ASN A 52 -3.79 -15.72 -19.28
CA ASN A 52 -3.65 -14.40 -19.88
C ASN A 52 -4.31 -13.32 -19.03
N TYR A 53 -5.48 -13.64 -18.45
CA TYR A 53 -6.15 -12.75 -17.50
C TYR A 53 -5.28 -12.51 -16.28
N ASP A 54 -4.78 -13.59 -15.66
CA ASP A 54 -3.93 -13.48 -14.47
C ASP A 54 -2.65 -12.69 -14.77
N ALA A 55 -1.99 -12.96 -15.89
CA ALA A 55 -0.80 -12.21 -16.31
C ALA A 55 -1.09 -10.70 -16.51
N ALA A 56 -2.28 -10.35 -17.02
CA ALA A 56 -2.69 -8.95 -17.17
C ALA A 56 -2.92 -8.26 -15.81
N VAL A 57 -3.48 -8.96 -14.81
CA VAL A 57 -3.58 -8.46 -13.44
C VAL A 57 -2.19 -8.26 -12.83
N LEU A 58 -1.29 -9.25 -12.95
CA LEU A 58 0.07 -9.17 -12.41
C LEU A 58 0.90 -8.04 -13.06
N THR A 59 0.75 -7.83 -14.37
CA THR A 59 1.40 -6.68 -15.05
C THR A 59 0.96 -5.33 -14.46
N ARG A 60 -0.28 -5.23 -13.98
CA ARG A 60 -0.77 -4.01 -13.32
C ARG A 60 -0.33 -3.94 -11.86
N LEU A 61 -0.16 -5.08 -11.18
CA LEU A 61 0.49 -5.15 -9.87
C LEU A 61 1.91 -4.58 -9.94
N ASP A 62 2.68 -4.91 -10.98
CA ASP A 62 4.04 -4.38 -11.19
C ASP A 62 4.04 -2.84 -11.28
N ARG A 63 3.13 -2.26 -12.07
CA ARG A 63 2.99 -0.80 -12.19
C ARG A 63 2.57 -0.15 -10.87
N THR A 64 1.71 -0.80 -10.11
CA THR A 64 1.30 -0.36 -8.77
C THR A 64 2.48 -0.40 -7.80
N HIS A 65 3.33 -1.43 -7.89
CA HIS A 65 4.55 -1.56 -7.11
C HIS A 65 5.55 -0.44 -7.43
N GLU A 66 5.82 -0.18 -8.70
CA GLU A 66 6.71 0.91 -9.14
C GLU A 66 6.25 2.28 -8.61
N ARG A 67 4.94 2.51 -8.54
CA ARG A 67 4.35 3.75 -8.01
C ARG A 67 4.40 3.86 -6.49
N VAL A 68 4.31 2.75 -5.76
CA VAL A 68 4.29 2.80 -4.28
C VAL A 68 5.69 2.95 -3.68
N LEU A 69 6.73 2.40 -4.31
CA LEU A 69 8.11 2.49 -3.83
C LEU A 69 8.61 3.92 -3.55
N PRO A 70 8.45 4.92 -4.44
CA PRO A 70 8.86 6.29 -4.13
C PRO A 70 8.06 6.91 -2.98
N ILE A 71 6.79 6.54 -2.80
CA ILE A 71 5.95 7.00 -1.68
C ILE A 71 6.47 6.42 -0.36
N ILE A 72 6.82 5.13 -0.34
CA ILE A 72 7.46 4.49 0.82
C ILE A 72 8.81 5.14 1.12
N GLY A 73 9.59 5.48 0.09
CA GLY A 73 10.85 6.20 0.24
C GLY A 73 10.68 7.57 0.91
N ALA A 74 9.69 8.35 0.47
CA ALA A 74 9.36 9.63 1.08
C ALA A 74 8.87 9.46 2.54
N ALA A 75 8.02 8.46 2.79
CA ALA A 75 7.56 8.12 4.14
C ALA A 75 8.72 7.71 5.05
N ALA A 76 9.67 6.92 4.54
CA ALA A 76 10.84 6.47 5.26
C ALA A 76 11.82 7.60 5.59
N ALA A 77 11.88 8.66 4.77
CA ALA A 77 12.67 9.84 5.10
C ALA A 77 12.16 10.55 6.37
N GLN A 78 10.86 10.44 6.66
CA GLN A 78 10.22 10.99 7.87
C GLN A 78 10.16 9.96 9.03
N VAL A 79 9.92 8.68 8.69
CA VAL A 79 9.73 7.57 9.63
C VAL A 79 10.59 6.38 9.17
N PRO A 80 11.89 6.33 9.54
CA PRO A 80 12.87 5.40 8.96
C PRO A 80 12.49 3.92 8.93
N ARG A 81 11.75 3.45 9.95
CA ARG A 81 11.27 2.05 10.03
C ARG A 81 10.34 1.65 8.88
N LEU A 82 9.72 2.60 8.18
CA LEU A 82 8.80 2.29 7.06
C LEU A 82 9.55 1.78 5.82
N SER A 83 10.86 1.97 5.73
CA SER A 83 11.69 1.42 4.65
C SER A 83 11.53 -0.10 4.49
N ALA A 84 11.34 -0.82 5.60
CA ALA A 84 11.16 -2.27 5.60
C ALA A 84 9.94 -2.75 4.77
N TYR A 85 8.91 -1.91 4.59
CA TYR A 85 7.75 -2.28 3.78
C TYR A 85 8.08 -2.34 2.28
N GLY A 86 9.01 -1.50 1.81
CA GLY A 86 9.49 -1.57 0.42
C GLY A 86 10.16 -2.91 0.13
N ASP A 87 11.05 -3.35 1.03
CA ASP A 87 11.74 -4.63 0.92
C ASP A 87 10.77 -5.82 1.00
N LYS A 88 9.82 -5.78 1.96
CA LYS A 88 8.80 -6.83 2.10
C LYS A 88 7.89 -6.94 0.87
N LEU A 89 7.44 -5.82 0.32
CA LEU A 89 6.60 -5.81 -0.90
C LEU A 89 7.40 -6.34 -2.10
N SER A 90 8.67 -5.97 -2.23
CA SER A 90 9.54 -6.46 -3.30
C SER A 90 9.72 -7.98 -3.22
N MET A 91 10.01 -8.50 -2.02
CA MET A 91 10.09 -9.95 -1.77
C MET A 91 8.77 -10.65 -2.12
N ALA A 92 7.63 -10.14 -1.66
CA ALA A 92 6.34 -10.74 -1.98
C ALA A 92 6.07 -10.76 -3.49
N LEU A 93 6.42 -9.69 -4.20
CA LEU A 93 6.28 -9.60 -5.65
C LEU A 93 7.19 -10.60 -6.38
N GLU A 94 8.45 -10.75 -5.95
CA GLU A 94 9.38 -11.75 -6.47
C GLU A 94 8.81 -13.17 -6.33
N MET A 95 8.16 -13.48 -5.20
CA MET A 95 7.53 -14.78 -4.97
C MET A 95 6.32 -15.00 -5.91
N VAL A 96 5.54 -13.96 -6.18
CA VAL A 96 4.44 -13.99 -7.16
C VAL A 96 4.99 -14.27 -8.57
N HIS A 97 6.04 -13.57 -8.99
CA HIS A 97 6.70 -13.80 -10.29
C HIS A 97 7.37 -15.17 -10.38
N ALA A 98 7.81 -15.74 -9.26
CA ALA A 98 8.30 -17.12 -9.18
C ALA A 98 7.18 -18.18 -9.31
N GLY A 99 5.94 -17.76 -9.59
CA GLY A 99 4.78 -18.63 -9.80
C GLY A 99 4.06 -19.02 -8.51
N LYS A 100 4.46 -18.47 -7.35
CA LYS A 100 3.77 -18.71 -6.09
C LYS A 100 2.68 -17.67 -5.90
N THR A 101 1.63 -17.80 -6.70
CA THR A 101 0.54 -16.82 -6.80
C THR A 101 -0.21 -16.61 -5.47
N GLU A 102 -0.13 -17.56 -4.53
CA GLU A 102 -0.65 -17.37 -3.18
C GLU A 102 0.02 -16.21 -2.43
N TRP A 103 1.24 -15.82 -2.81
CA TRP A 103 1.93 -14.66 -2.25
C TRP A 103 1.30 -13.32 -2.65
N PHE A 104 0.32 -13.29 -3.55
CA PHE A 104 -0.41 -12.06 -3.82
C PHE A 104 -1.37 -11.74 -2.67
N THR A 105 -2.23 -12.68 -2.26
CA THR A 105 -3.37 -12.37 -1.35
C THR A 105 -3.53 -13.28 -0.13
N ARG A 106 -2.65 -14.28 0.08
CA ARG A 106 -2.81 -15.21 1.21
C ARG A 106 -2.61 -14.51 2.56
N PRO A 107 -3.64 -14.51 3.45
CA PRO A 107 -3.60 -13.70 4.67
C PRO A 107 -2.67 -14.25 5.77
N THR A 108 -2.29 -15.52 5.70
CA THR A 108 -1.50 -16.19 6.76
C THR A 108 0.01 -16.06 6.58
N ILE A 109 0.45 -15.31 5.57
CA ILE A 109 1.86 -15.04 5.27
C ILE A 109 2.02 -13.55 4.97
N ASP A 110 3.27 -13.11 4.85
CA ASP A 110 3.65 -11.78 4.35
C ASP A 110 3.41 -11.68 2.84
N SER A 111 2.18 -11.99 2.41
CA SER A 111 1.72 -11.79 1.05
C SER A 111 1.74 -10.30 0.73
N TYR A 112 1.78 -9.98 -0.57
CA TYR A 112 1.79 -8.60 -1.04
C TYR A 112 0.61 -7.82 -0.46
N HIS A 113 -0.60 -8.41 -0.43
CA HIS A 113 -1.78 -7.81 0.20
C HIS A 113 -1.63 -7.61 1.72
N THR A 114 -1.09 -8.59 2.46
CA THR A 114 -0.89 -8.47 3.90
C THR A 114 0.07 -7.32 4.21
N VAL A 115 1.22 -7.27 3.54
CA VAL A 115 2.23 -6.22 3.71
C VAL A 115 1.68 -4.85 3.29
N TRP A 116 0.89 -4.79 2.22
CA TRP A 116 0.22 -3.56 1.80
C TRP A 116 -0.75 -3.03 2.86
N PHE A 117 -1.54 -3.92 3.47
CA PHE A 117 -2.46 -3.55 4.53
C PHE A 117 -1.71 -3.02 5.77
N GLU A 118 -0.63 -3.68 6.18
CA GLU A 118 0.23 -3.21 7.28
C GLU A 118 0.83 -1.82 6.97
N LEU A 119 1.34 -1.60 5.76
CA LEU A 119 1.84 -0.30 5.33
C LEU A 119 0.74 0.78 5.39
N HIS A 120 -0.48 0.47 4.94
CA HIS A 120 -1.60 1.41 4.98
C HIS A 120 -1.89 1.85 6.42
N GLU A 121 -1.95 0.91 7.37
CA GLU A 121 -2.12 1.22 8.80
C GLU A 121 -1.04 2.15 9.33
N GLU A 122 0.21 1.86 8.99
CA GLU A 122 1.35 2.63 9.46
C GLU A 122 1.36 4.06 8.94
N LEU A 123 0.93 4.27 7.69
CA LEU A 123 0.82 5.59 7.11
C LEU A 123 -0.32 6.40 7.76
N ILE A 124 -1.47 5.79 8.05
CA ILE A 124 -2.56 6.45 8.80
C ILE A 124 -2.03 6.92 10.16
N LEU A 125 -1.40 6.01 10.91
CA LEU A 125 -0.87 6.32 12.24
C LEU A 125 0.21 7.41 12.18
N ALA A 126 1.05 7.42 11.14
CA ALA A 126 2.08 8.44 10.96
C ALA A 126 1.50 9.85 10.74
N THR A 127 0.37 9.99 10.04
CA THR A 127 -0.34 11.29 9.91
C THR A 127 -0.99 11.75 11.21
N GLY A 128 -1.11 10.86 12.20
CA GLY A 128 -1.85 11.06 13.44
C GLY A 128 -3.37 11.05 13.26
N LEU A 129 -3.86 10.45 12.17
CA LEU A 129 -5.25 10.06 11.98
C LEU A 129 -5.52 8.71 12.63
N THR A 130 -6.80 8.34 12.78
CA THR A 130 -7.21 6.96 13.11
C THR A 130 -7.87 6.32 11.88
N ARG A 131 -7.91 4.98 11.85
CA ARG A 131 -8.57 4.21 10.79
C ARG A 131 -10.05 4.57 10.66
N GLU A 132 -10.72 4.81 11.78
CA GLU A 132 -12.12 5.23 11.79
C GLU A 132 -12.30 6.61 11.14
N GLY A 133 -11.41 7.56 11.46
CA GLY A 133 -11.42 8.88 10.85
C GLY A 133 -11.08 8.88 9.36
N GLU A 134 -10.30 7.90 8.88
CA GLU A 134 -10.09 7.70 7.44
C GLU A 134 -11.36 7.19 6.74
N ALA A 135 -12.01 6.16 7.30
CA ALA A 135 -13.21 5.56 6.70
C ALA A 135 -14.35 6.58 6.55
N GLU A 136 -14.52 7.50 7.51
CA GLU A 136 -15.51 8.58 7.43
C GLU A 136 -15.24 9.57 6.27
N VAL A 137 -13.96 9.81 5.96
CA VAL A 137 -13.55 10.70 4.87
C VAL A 137 -13.70 10.04 3.50
N ASP A 138 -13.45 8.73 3.41
CA ASP A 138 -13.64 7.93 2.18
C ASP A 138 -15.12 7.81 1.78
N HIS A 139 -16.04 7.79 2.76
CA HIS A 139 -17.49 7.77 2.53
C HIS A 139 -18.12 9.15 2.25
N SER A 140 -17.34 10.23 2.31
CA SER A 140 -17.83 11.61 2.14
C SER A 140 -17.49 12.23 0.78
N HIS A 141 -16.93 11.46 -0.16
CA HIS A 141 -16.68 11.85 -1.56
C HIS A 141 -17.43 10.93 -2.53
#